data_AF-A0A919M1H4-F1
#
_entry.id   AF-A0A919M1H4-F1
#
_cell.length_a   1.000
_cell.length_b   1.000
_cell.length_c   1.000
_cell.angle_alpha   90.00
_cell.angle_beta   90.00
_cell.angle_gamma   90.00
#
_symmetry.space_group_name_H-M   'P 1'
#
loop_
_entity.id
_entity.type
_entity.pdbx_description
1 polymer ?
#
loop_
_entity_poly.entity_id
_entity_poly.type
_entity_poly.pdbx_seq_one_letter_code
_entity_poly.pdbx_strand_id
1 'polypeptide(L)'
;MTTARFDYNRTARKNMLSALTEAVGAEAATVLTNLAFRSLDQRRAASAEELIKMADYLMELGNLVRGAARSQKVEAVTYRALFAAVD
;
A
#
# COMPACT_ATOMS: atom_id res chain seq x y z
N MET A 1 30.02 27.51 -11.48
CA MET A 1 29.69 26.08 -11.32
C MET A 1 28.43 25.97 -10.48
N THR A 2 27.28 25.76 -11.11
CA THR A 2 26.00 25.57 -10.45
C THR A 2 25.90 24.12 -10.00
N THR A 3 26.13 23.87 -8.71
CA THR A 3 25.81 22.58 -8.09
C THR A 3 24.30 22.38 -8.26
N ALA A 4 23.90 21.45 -9.12
CA ALA A 4 22.51 21.03 -9.23
C ALA A 4 22.08 20.55 -7.84
N ARG A 5 21.27 21.36 -7.14
CA ARG A 5 20.68 20.97 -5.86
C ARG A 5 19.80 19.76 -6.11
N PHE A 6 20.31 18.58 -5.75
CA PHE A 6 19.57 17.33 -5.84
C PHE A 6 18.38 17.41 -4.88
N ASP A 7 17.17 17.57 -5.41
CA ASP A 7 15.94 17.56 -4.61
C ASP A 7 15.51 16.11 -4.36
N TYR A 8 16.04 15.54 -3.28
CA TYR A 8 15.84 14.15 -2.91
C TYR A 8 14.36 13.83 -2.58
N ASN A 9 13.61 14.81 -2.06
CA ASN A 9 12.20 14.66 -1.69
C ASN A 9 11.32 14.50 -2.94
N ARG A 10 11.53 15.35 -3.95
CA ARG A 10 10.72 15.33 -5.19
C ARG A 10 10.92 14.04 -5.98
N THR A 11 12.15 13.52 -5.99
CA THR A 11 12.50 12.27 -6.67
C THR A 11 11.91 11.06 -5.94
N ALA A 12 12.08 10.98 -4.62
CA ALA A 12 11.57 9.87 -3.81
C ALA A 12 10.05 9.71 -3.92
N ARG A 13 9.30 10.83 -3.89
CA ARG A 13 7.84 10.82 -4.01
C ARG A 13 7.36 10.29 -5.37
N LYS A 14 7.95 10.79 -6.47
CA LYS A 14 7.57 10.37 -7.82
C LYS A 14 7.85 8.88 -8.02
N ASN A 15 8.99 8.41 -7.52
CA ASN A 15 9.39 7.01 -7.63
C ASN A 15 8.45 6.09 -6.82
N MET A 16 8.07 6.50 -5.61
CA MET A 16 7.18 5.69 -4.76
C MET A 16 5.77 5.55 -5.35
N LEU A 17 5.18 6.63 -5.85
CA LEU A 17 3.85 6.58 -6.47
C LEU A 17 3.85 5.77 -7.78
N SER A 18 4.90 5.92 -8.61
CA SER A 18 5.06 5.11 -9.82
C SER A 18 5.18 3.63 -9.48
N ALA A 19 6.07 3.29 -8.54
CA ALA A 19 6.29 1.90 -8.11
C ALA A 19 5.01 1.27 -7.53
N LEU A 20 4.26 2.02 -6.72
CA LEU A 20 2.99 1.54 -6.16
C LEU A 20 1.94 1.36 -7.26
N THR A 21 1.84 2.30 -8.20
CA THR A 21 0.92 2.22 -9.35
C THR A 21 1.22 1.03 -10.24
N GLU A 22 2.50 0.76 -10.51
CA GLU A 22 2.93 -0.41 -11.28
C GLU A 22 2.58 -1.73 -10.57
N ALA A 23 2.67 -1.77 -9.24
CA ALA A 23 2.42 -2.98 -8.47
C ALA A 23 0.92 -3.32 -8.32
N VAL A 24 0.05 -2.33 -8.09
CA VAL A 24 -1.36 -2.57 -7.73
C VAL A 24 -2.37 -1.92 -8.68
N GLY A 25 -1.92 -1.18 -9.68
CA GLY A 25 -2.77 -0.38 -10.56
C GLY A 25 -3.09 1.00 -9.96
N ALA A 26 -3.48 1.94 -10.83
CA ALA A 26 -3.63 3.36 -10.48
C ALA A 26 -4.73 3.63 -9.43
N GLU A 27 -5.86 2.93 -9.54
CA GLU A 27 -6.98 3.11 -8.60
C GLU A 27 -6.60 2.66 -7.18
N ALA A 28 -6.07 1.44 -7.05
CA ALA A 28 -5.63 0.91 -5.76
C ALA A 28 -4.49 1.74 -5.17
N ALA A 29 -3.52 2.15 -5.99
CA ALA A 29 -2.41 3.01 -5.54
C ALA A 29 -2.92 4.35 -4.99
N THR A 30 -3.94 4.94 -5.62
CA THR A 30 -4.57 6.19 -5.15
C THR A 30 -5.25 5.99 -3.80
N VAL A 31 -6.03 4.92 -3.63
CA VAL A 31 -6.72 4.62 -2.37
C VAL A 31 -5.72 4.37 -1.25
N LEU A 32 -4.70 3.55 -1.50
CA LEU A 32 -3.66 3.22 -0.51
C LEU A 32 -2.85 4.45 -0.08
N THR A 33 -2.50 5.31 -1.03
CA THR A 33 -1.80 6.57 -0.73
C THR A 33 -2.67 7.49 0.13
N ASN A 34 -3.95 7.64 -0.22
CA ASN A 34 -4.88 8.47 0.54
C ASN A 34 -5.09 7.93 1.97
N LEU A 35 -5.19 6.61 2.12
CA LEU A 35 -5.29 5.97 3.43
C LEU A 35 -4.05 6.23 4.28
N ALA A 36 -2.87 6.09 3.70
CA ALA A 36 -1.62 6.36 4.40
C ALA A 36 -1.46 7.84 4.80
N PHE A 37 -1.81 8.79 3.92
CA PHE A 37 -1.79 10.21 4.28
C PHE A 37 -2.77 10.56 5.40
N ARG A 38 -3.96 9.95 5.42
CA ARG A 38 -4.91 10.12 6.53
C ARG A 38 -4.40 9.52 7.84
N SER A 39 -3.83 8.32 7.79
CA SER A 39 -3.23 7.63 8.93
C SER A 39 -2.10 8.47 9.57
N LEU A 40 -1.33 9.18 8.74
CA LEU A 40 -0.18 9.97 9.18
C LEU A 40 -0.49 11.46 9.44
N ASP A 41 -1.77 11.87 9.42
CA ASP A 41 -2.25 13.28 9.49
C ASP A 41 -1.44 14.24 8.59
N GLN A 42 -1.05 13.77 7.40
CA GLN A 42 -0.28 14.57 6.46
C GLN A 42 -1.18 15.50 5.65
N ARG A 43 -1.03 16.81 5.88
CA ARG A 43 -1.77 17.87 5.16
C ARG A 43 -0.95 18.59 4.09
N ARG A 44 0.31 18.20 3.90
CA ARG A 44 1.28 18.88 3.02
C ARG A 44 2.08 17.90 2.17
N ALA A 45 2.95 18.43 1.31
CA ALA A 45 3.88 17.61 0.56
C ALA A 45 4.81 16.82 1.48
N ALA A 46 4.72 15.49 1.40
CA ALA A 46 5.53 14.52 2.13
C ALA A 46 7.03 14.69 1.81
N SER A 47 7.78 14.95 2.86
CA SER A 47 9.24 14.77 2.94
C SER A 47 9.61 13.30 2.81
N ALA A 48 10.90 13.00 2.60
CA ALA A 48 11.35 11.61 2.51
C ALA A 48 11.12 10.80 3.79
N GLU A 49 11.23 11.40 4.97
CA GLU A 49 10.91 10.72 6.23
C GLU A 49 9.42 10.34 6.30
N GLU A 50 8.56 11.25 5.83
CA GLU A 50 7.12 11.01 5.70
C GLU A 50 6.81 9.91 4.67
N LEU A 51 7.60 9.78 3.60
CA LEU A 51 7.49 8.68 2.63
C LEU A 51 7.96 7.34 3.21
N ILE A 52 8.99 7.32 4.05
CA ILE A 52 9.44 6.11 4.76
C ILE A 52 8.32 5.63 5.69
N LYS A 53 7.74 6.53 6.51
CA LYS A 53 6.61 6.19 7.37
C LYS A 53 5.39 5.69 6.59
N MET A 54 5.14 6.27 5.42
CA MET A 54 4.10 5.79 4.51
C MET A 54 4.41 4.38 4.00
N ALA A 55 5.66 4.09 3.64
CA ALA A 55 6.06 2.76 3.19
C ALA A 55 5.88 1.72 4.31
N ASP A 56 6.33 2.03 5.53
CA ASP A 56 6.18 1.16 6.70
C ASP A 56 4.70 0.86 6.98
N TYR A 57 3.86 1.89 6.98
CA TYR A 57 2.42 1.74 7.15
C TYR A 57 1.79 0.85 6.07
N LEU A 58 2.15 1.04 4.80
CA LEU A 58 1.64 0.24 3.69
C LEU A 58 2.10 -1.22 3.78
N MET A 59 3.32 -1.47 4.26
CA MET A 59 3.83 -2.83 4.50
C MET A 59 3.03 -3.53 5.61
N GLU A 60 2.77 -2.84 6.72
CA GLU A 60 1.96 -3.36 7.82
C GLU A 60 0.53 -3.65 7.36
N LEU A 61 -0.10 -2.71 6.66
CA LEU A 61 -1.43 -2.89 6.10
C LEU A 61 -1.50 -4.08 5.14
N GLY A 62 -0.50 -4.23 4.27
CA GLY A 62 -0.41 -5.36 3.36
C GLY A 62 -0.35 -6.71 4.07
N ASN A 63 0.37 -6.78 5.21
CA ASN A 63 0.43 -7.99 6.03
C ASN A 63 -0.92 -8.31 6.68
N LEU A 64 -1.61 -7.30 7.21
CA LEU A 64 -2.95 -7.46 7.80
C LEU A 64 -3.98 -7.93 6.76
N VAL A 65 -4.01 -7.28 5.59
CA VAL A 65 -4.90 -7.64 4.48
C VAL A 65 -4.63 -9.08 4.01
N ARG A 66 -3.36 -9.46 3.88
CA ARG A 66 -2.97 -10.84 3.52
C ARG A 66 -3.49 -11.86 4.53
N GLY A 67 -3.35 -11.58 5.83
CA GLY A 67 -3.85 -12.43 6.91
C GLY A 67 -5.38 -12.61 6.84
N ALA A 68 -6.11 -11.51 6.77
CA ALA A 68 -7.57 -11.52 6.69
C ALA A 68 -8.08 -12.26 5.45
N ALA A 69 -7.52 -11.96 4.27
CA ALA A 69 -7.91 -12.61 3.01
C ALA A 69 -7.61 -14.12 3.04
N ARG A 70 -6.48 -14.53 3.63
CA ARG A 70 -6.16 -15.95 3.79
C ARG A 70 -7.19 -16.66 4.68
N SER A 71 -7.58 -16.05 5.79
CA SER A 71 -8.59 -16.60 6.69
C SER A 71 -9.92 -16.80 5.96
N GLN A 72 -10.39 -15.77 5.26
CA GLN A 72 -11.64 -15.81 4.50
C GLN A 72 -11.62 -16.83 3.36
N LYS A 73 -10.47 -16.97 2.67
CA LYS A 73 -10.31 -18.01 1.64
C LYS A 73 -10.43 -19.42 2.23
N VAL A 74 -9.80 -19.67 3.39
CA VAL A 74 -9.89 -20.98 4.04
C VAL A 74 -11.33 -21.30 4.40
N GLU A 75 -12.05 -20.35 5.01
CA GLU A 75 -13.45 -20.51 5.37
C GLU A 75 -14.32 -20.82 4.14
N ALA A 76 -14.19 -20.05 3.06
CA ALA A 76 -14.94 -20.27 1.82
C ALA A 76 -14.63 -21.63 1.17
N VAL A 77 -13.36 -22.05 1.17
CA VAL A 77 -12.96 -23.36 0.63
C VAL A 77 -13.54 -24.50 1.47
N THR A 78 -13.53 -24.37 2.80
CA THR A 78 -14.10 -25.37 3.70
C THR A 78 -15.60 -25.51 3.48
N TYR A 79 -16.36 -24.40 3.44
CA TYR A 79 -17.80 -24.47 3.16
C TYR A 79 -18.11 -25.06 1.79
N ARG A 80 -17.32 -24.71 0.76
CA ARG A 80 -17.47 -25.31 -0.57
C ARG A 80 -17.24 -26.83 -0.54
N ALA A 81 -16.25 -27.29 0.22
CA ALA A 81 -15.95 -28.72 0.35
C ALA A 81 -17.05 -29.47 1.14
N LEU A 82 -17.57 -28.86 2.22
CA LEU A 82 -18.68 -29.41 2.99
C LEU A 82 -19.94 -29.52 2.13
N PHE A 83 -20.27 -28.49 1.36
CA PHE A 83 -21.41 -28.51 0.44
C PHE A 83 -21.28 -29.65 -0.58
N ALA A 84 -20.11 -29.78 -1.22
CA ALA A 84 -19.85 -30.84 -2.21
C ALA A 84 -19.79 -32.26 -1.62
N ALA A 85 -19.77 -32.42 -0.30
CA ALA A 85 -19.80 -33.73 0.36
C ALA A 85 -21.21 -34.15 0.81
N VAL A 86 -22.18 -33.25 0.74
CA VAL A 86 -23.58 -33.47 1.13
C VAL A 86 -24.49 -33.58 -0.10
N ASP A 87 -24.09 -33.01 -1.24
CA ASP A 87 -24.64 -33.30 -2.59
C ASP A 87 -24.09 -34.63 -3.14
#